data_AF-A0A0N4UQD7-F1
#
_entry.id   AF-A0A0N4UQD7-F1
#
_cell.length_a   1.000
_cell.length_b   1.000
_cell.length_c   1.000
_cell.angle_alpha   90.00
_cell.angle_beta   90.00
_cell.angle_gamma   90.00
#
_symmetry.space_group_name_H-M   'P 1'
#
loop_
_entity.id
_entity.type
_entity.pdbx_description
1 polymer ?
#
loop_
_entity_poly.entity_id
_entity_poly.type
_entity_poly.pdbx_seq_one_letter_code
_entity_poly.pdbx_strand_id
1 'polypeptide(L)'
;MPIYMRLAEQLCPHTCAMCCKTRKFNCRDVGQCENFTQEMCRTPYLSKIAFEFCPHTCGLCDLPGAGGECPDSIDGCESLRGFCQLDSIRNICQRTCFSRASSQSSGCTDAHVDCQSYRHLCNIGDYGIVMRTQCRRTCGHCIPY
;
A
#
# COMPACT_ATOMS: atom_id res chain seq x y z
N MET A 1 -9.95 -23.01 7.64
CA MET A 1 -9.11 -23.59 6.56
C MET A 1 -8.07 -22.57 6.04
N PRO A 2 -6.99 -22.20 6.77
CA PRO A 2 -6.09 -21.11 6.31
C PRO A 2 -4.63 -21.50 5.97
N ILE A 3 -4.11 -22.62 6.49
CA ILE A 3 -2.65 -22.89 6.43
C ILE A 3 -2.22 -23.33 5.02
N TYR A 4 -2.97 -24.24 4.39
CA TYR A 4 -2.62 -24.78 3.08
C TYR A 4 -2.60 -23.72 1.96
N MET A 5 -3.46 -22.69 2.05
CA MET A 5 -3.48 -21.60 1.07
C MET A 5 -2.21 -20.76 1.12
N ARG A 6 -1.75 -20.37 2.32
CA ARG A 6 -0.48 -19.63 2.48
C ARG A 6 0.72 -20.47 2.07
N LEU A 7 0.69 -21.77 2.39
CA LEU A 7 1.74 -22.69 1.99
C LEU A 7 1.80 -22.85 0.46
N ALA A 8 0.65 -22.90 -0.21
CA ALA A 8 0.55 -22.94 -1.66
C ALA A 8 1.11 -21.67 -2.31
N GLU A 9 0.82 -20.49 -1.76
CA GLU A 9 1.37 -19.21 -2.21
C GLU A 9 2.91 -19.16 -2.09
N GLN A 10 3.47 -19.76 -1.04
CA GLN A 10 4.92 -19.73 -0.78
C GLN A 10 5.70 -20.81 -1.53
N LEU A 11 5.20 -22.05 -1.56
CA LEU A 11 5.96 -23.19 -2.08
C LEU A 11 5.69 -23.48 -3.55
N CYS A 12 4.45 -23.33 -4.00
CA CYS A 12 4.03 -23.77 -5.34
C CYS A 12 3.03 -22.79 -5.98
N PRO A 13 3.30 -21.48 -6.04
CA PRO A 13 2.33 -20.51 -6.53
C PRO A 13 1.95 -20.75 -7.98
N HIS A 14 2.87 -21.23 -8.82
CA HIS A 14 2.56 -21.55 -10.21
C HIS A 14 1.66 -22.80 -10.31
N THR A 15 2.05 -23.90 -9.68
CA THR A 15 1.30 -25.16 -9.68
C THR A 15 -0.10 -25.02 -9.09
N CYS A 16 -0.24 -24.17 -8.05
CA CYS A 16 -1.51 -23.91 -7.40
C CYS A 16 -2.29 -22.74 -8.02
N ALA A 17 -1.82 -22.13 -9.11
CA ALA A 17 -2.42 -20.95 -9.76
C ALA A 17 -2.62 -19.74 -8.81
N MET A 18 -1.65 -19.52 -7.92
CA MET A 18 -1.60 -18.46 -6.92
C MET A 18 -0.51 -17.41 -7.21
N CYS A 19 0.12 -17.40 -8.40
CA CYS A 19 1.14 -16.42 -8.77
C CYS A 19 0.71 -14.98 -8.49
N CYS A 20 -0.51 -14.59 -8.87
CA CYS A 20 -1.07 -13.26 -8.67
C CYS A 20 -1.23 -12.86 -7.19
N LYS A 21 -1.08 -13.82 -6.26
CA LYS A 21 -1.12 -13.55 -4.81
C LYS A 21 0.28 -13.37 -4.21
N THR A 22 1.31 -13.82 -4.90
CA THR A 22 2.69 -13.63 -4.45
C THR A 22 3.09 -12.16 -4.52
N ARG A 23 4.01 -11.70 -3.67
CA ARG A 23 4.44 -10.30 -3.63
C ARG A 23 4.91 -9.78 -4.98
N LYS A 24 5.53 -10.63 -5.80
CA LYS A 24 6.05 -10.32 -7.15
C LYS A 24 4.98 -9.91 -8.15
N PHE A 25 3.75 -10.41 -8.01
CA PHE A 25 2.65 -10.15 -8.94
C PHE A 25 1.44 -9.53 -8.23
N ASN A 26 1.60 -9.01 -7.01
CA ASN A 26 0.51 -8.43 -6.24
C ASN A 26 0.55 -6.90 -6.29
N CYS A 27 0.52 -6.35 -7.49
CA CYS A 27 0.34 -4.93 -7.79
C CYS A 27 -0.41 -4.81 -9.13
N ARG A 28 -0.61 -3.59 -9.63
CA ARG A 28 -1.27 -3.36 -10.91
C ARG A 28 -0.29 -2.82 -11.94
N ASP A 29 -0.48 -3.19 -13.20
CA ASP A 29 0.13 -2.49 -14.32
C ASP A 29 -0.51 -1.11 -14.50
N VAL A 30 0.34 -0.09 -14.60
CA VAL A 30 -0.06 1.31 -14.82
C VAL A 30 -0.21 1.61 -16.32
N GLY A 31 0.55 0.89 -17.16
CA GLY A 31 0.57 1.04 -18.62
C GLY A 31 -0.18 -0.05 -19.38
N GLN A 32 -0.01 -0.05 -20.72
CA GLN A 32 -0.53 -1.07 -21.62
C GLN A 32 0.51 -2.18 -21.81
N CYS A 33 0.31 -3.32 -21.17
CA CYS A 33 1.31 -4.39 -21.08
C CYS A 33 0.97 -5.64 -21.90
N GLU A 34 -0.08 -5.60 -22.72
CA GLU A 34 -0.57 -6.73 -23.52
C GLU A 34 0.51 -7.31 -24.47
N ASN A 35 1.40 -6.45 -24.97
CA ASN A 35 2.48 -6.82 -25.89
C ASN A 35 3.84 -6.97 -25.18
N PHE A 36 3.90 -6.88 -23.86
CA PHE A 36 5.14 -6.94 -23.11
C PHE A 36 5.55 -8.39 -22.88
N THR A 37 6.59 -8.84 -23.57
CA THR A 37 7.07 -10.23 -23.43
C THR A 37 7.97 -10.39 -22.21
N GLN A 38 8.11 -11.62 -21.71
CA GLN A 38 9.01 -11.90 -20.59
C GLN A 38 10.47 -11.50 -20.88
N GLU A 39 10.89 -11.52 -22.15
CA GLU A 39 12.23 -11.08 -22.57
C GLU A 39 12.39 -9.57 -22.48
N MET A 40 11.32 -8.82 -22.77
CA MET A 40 11.31 -7.37 -22.56
C MET A 40 11.47 -7.03 -21.07
N CYS A 41 10.89 -7.82 -20.17
CA CYS A 41 11.07 -7.65 -18.71
C CYS A 41 12.53 -7.81 -18.25
N ARG A 42 13.34 -8.57 -18.99
CA ARG A 42 14.74 -8.87 -18.67
C ARG A 42 15.75 -7.98 -19.40
N THR A 43 15.30 -7.23 -20.40
CA THR A 43 16.16 -6.36 -21.21
C THR A 43 16.51 -5.09 -20.43
N PRO A 44 17.78 -4.72 -20.19
CA PRO A 44 18.16 -3.65 -19.24
C PRO A 44 17.49 -2.28 -19.43
N TYR A 45 17.24 -1.88 -20.68
CA TYR A 45 16.56 -0.62 -20.97
C TYR A 45 15.04 -0.72 -20.73
N LEU A 46 14.44 -1.82 -21.17
CA LEU A 46 13.00 -2.05 -21.04
C LEU A 46 12.61 -2.45 -19.62
N SER A 47 13.50 -3.07 -18.83
CA SER A 47 13.21 -3.49 -17.47
C SER A 47 12.88 -2.30 -16.57
N LYS A 48 13.49 -1.13 -16.82
CA LYS A 48 13.14 0.10 -16.10
C LYS A 48 11.74 0.60 -16.47
N ILE A 49 11.41 0.60 -17.76
CA ILE A 49 10.06 0.94 -18.25
C ILE A 49 9.03 -0.06 -17.70
N ALA A 50 9.37 -1.34 -17.72
CA ALA A 50 8.53 -2.41 -17.19
C ALA A 50 8.29 -2.25 -15.70
N PHE A 51 9.31 -1.89 -14.94
CA PHE A 51 9.19 -1.63 -13.51
C PHE A 51 8.23 -0.46 -13.21
N GLU A 52 8.28 0.62 -13.99
CA GLU A 52 7.42 1.78 -13.81
C GLU A 52 5.98 1.55 -14.30
N PHE A 53 5.80 0.85 -15.43
CA PHE A 53 4.51 0.76 -16.12
C PHE A 53 3.87 -0.64 -16.11
N CYS A 54 4.67 -1.70 -16.14
CA CYS A 54 4.24 -3.09 -16.26
C CYS A 54 4.77 -4.01 -15.14
N PRO A 55 4.78 -3.58 -13.86
CA PRO A 55 5.39 -4.35 -12.79
C PRO A 55 4.68 -5.67 -12.51
N HIS A 56 3.35 -5.74 -12.68
CA HIS A 56 2.60 -6.98 -12.51
C HIS A 56 2.94 -7.94 -13.65
N THR A 57 2.87 -7.48 -14.90
CA THR A 57 3.23 -8.31 -16.06
C THR A 57 4.65 -8.87 -15.96
N CYS A 58 5.59 -8.09 -15.42
CA CYS A 58 6.98 -8.51 -15.29
C CYS A 58 7.37 -9.15 -13.95
N GLY A 59 6.44 -9.28 -13.00
CA GLY A 59 6.73 -9.89 -11.70
C GLY A 59 7.67 -9.06 -10.82
N LEU A 60 7.57 -7.74 -10.87
CA LEU A 60 8.42 -6.76 -10.20
C LEU A 60 7.72 -6.05 -9.03
N CYS A 61 6.50 -6.45 -8.68
CA CYS A 61 5.69 -5.79 -7.63
C CYS A 61 6.31 -5.87 -6.22
N ASP A 62 7.29 -6.74 -6.00
CA ASP A 62 8.03 -6.84 -4.74
C ASP A 62 9.16 -5.81 -4.61
N LEU A 63 9.42 -5.03 -5.67
CA LEU A 63 10.42 -3.99 -5.69
C LEU A 63 9.81 -2.62 -5.30
N PRO A 64 10.43 -1.85 -4.39
CA PRO A 64 9.96 -0.52 -4.02
C PRO A 64 9.91 0.44 -5.20
N GLY A 65 8.74 1.03 -5.47
CA GLY A 65 8.50 1.97 -6.57
C GLY A 65 7.83 1.34 -7.80
N ALA A 66 7.64 0.02 -7.82
CA ALA A 66 6.97 -0.69 -8.89
C ALA A 66 5.53 -0.16 -9.05
N GLY A 67 5.20 0.39 -10.23
CA GLY A 67 3.88 1.00 -10.47
C GLY A 67 3.59 2.25 -9.62
N GLY A 68 4.62 2.87 -9.05
CA GLY A 68 4.47 3.98 -8.09
C GLY A 68 4.06 3.53 -6.68
N GLU A 69 4.12 2.22 -6.40
CA GLU A 69 3.75 1.64 -5.11
C GLU A 69 4.98 1.13 -4.35
N CYS A 70 4.89 1.13 -3.01
CA CYS A 70 5.91 0.56 -2.14
C CYS A 70 5.36 -0.72 -1.51
N PRO A 71 6.02 -1.88 -1.64
CA PRO A 71 5.51 -3.16 -1.15
C PRO A 71 5.57 -3.28 0.38
N ASP A 72 4.76 -4.16 0.94
CA ASP A 72 4.90 -4.55 2.34
C ASP A 72 6.17 -5.39 2.55
N SER A 73 6.96 -5.02 3.55
CA SER A 73 8.20 -5.73 3.92
C SER A 73 7.91 -7.07 4.61
N ILE A 74 6.77 -7.18 5.29
CA ILE A 74 6.35 -8.41 5.98
C ILE A 74 4.96 -8.88 5.52
N ASP A 75 4.68 -10.16 5.75
CA ASP A 75 3.33 -10.69 5.60
C ASP A 75 2.47 -10.30 6.82
N GLY A 76 1.15 -10.32 6.65
CA GLY A 76 0.23 -10.01 7.75
C GLY A 76 0.06 -8.53 8.04
N CYS A 77 0.54 -7.65 7.15
CA CYS A 77 0.29 -6.21 7.26
C CYS A 77 -1.20 -5.83 7.32
N GLU A 78 -2.09 -6.65 6.74
CA GLU A 78 -3.54 -6.50 6.92
C GLU A 78 -3.99 -6.57 8.39
N SER A 79 -3.35 -7.41 9.21
CA SER A 79 -3.61 -7.48 10.66
C SER A 79 -3.04 -6.26 11.41
N LEU A 80 -2.00 -5.63 10.86
CA LEU A 80 -1.34 -4.45 11.43
C LEU A 80 -1.96 -3.13 10.95
N ARG A 81 -3.00 -3.19 10.13
CA ARG A 81 -3.60 -2.04 9.46
C ARG A 81 -4.08 -0.95 10.43
N GLY A 82 -4.59 -1.33 11.60
CA GLY A 82 -4.99 -0.38 12.65
C GLY A 82 -3.81 0.39 13.28
N PHE A 83 -2.59 -0.10 13.08
CA PHE A 83 -1.36 0.47 13.62
C PHE A 83 -0.56 1.28 12.59
N CYS A 84 -1.11 1.52 11.39
CA CYS A 84 -0.46 2.33 10.34
C CYS A 84 -0.13 3.77 10.75
N GLN A 85 -0.63 4.24 11.89
CA GLN A 85 -0.24 5.51 12.50
C GLN A 85 1.14 5.48 13.17
N LEU A 86 1.65 4.29 13.53
CA LEU A 86 2.99 4.10 14.06
C LEU A 86 3.99 4.08 12.90
N ASP A 87 5.01 4.93 12.94
CA ASP A 87 6.01 5.03 11.87
C ASP A 87 6.70 3.69 11.58
N SER A 88 6.98 2.89 12.63
CA SER A 88 7.55 1.55 12.46
C SER A 88 6.67 0.64 11.61
N ILE A 89 5.36 0.62 11.89
CA ILE A 89 4.41 -0.20 11.12
C ILE A 89 4.22 0.38 9.72
N ARG A 90 4.14 1.71 9.59
CA ARG A 90 4.02 2.38 8.29
C ARG A 90 5.20 2.09 7.36
N ASN A 91 6.42 2.07 7.91
CA ASN A 91 7.64 1.78 7.16
C ASN A 91 7.76 0.32 6.76
N ILE A 92 7.18 -0.59 7.55
CA ILE A 92 7.17 -2.03 7.28
C ILE A 92 6.02 -2.39 6.32
N CYS A 93 4.82 -1.89 6.59
CA CYS A 93 3.58 -2.18 5.87
C CYS A 93 3.25 -1.06 4.88
N GLN A 94 4.23 -0.74 4.02
CA GLN A 94 4.18 0.43 3.16
C GLN A 94 2.91 0.37 2.30
N ARG A 95 2.72 -0.71 1.53
CA ARG A 95 1.55 -0.84 0.65
C ARG A 95 0.25 -0.83 1.44
N THR A 96 0.13 -1.65 2.50
CA THR A 96 -1.12 -1.76 3.28
C THR A 96 -1.50 -0.42 3.93
N CYS A 97 -0.52 0.33 4.41
CA CYS A 97 -0.74 1.63 5.04
C CYS A 97 -0.99 2.75 4.02
N PHE A 98 -0.32 2.75 2.87
CA PHE A 98 -0.52 3.76 1.82
C PHE A 98 -1.81 3.54 1.02
N SER A 99 -2.19 2.30 0.74
CA SER A 99 -3.39 1.95 -0.06
C SER A 99 -4.73 2.41 0.54
N ARG A 100 -4.75 2.91 1.79
CA ARG A 100 -5.91 3.62 2.38
C ARG A 100 -5.60 4.98 2.99
N ALA A 101 -4.38 5.49 2.89
CA ALA A 101 -4.08 6.86 3.31
C ALA A 101 -4.88 7.91 2.49
N SER A 102 -5.36 7.53 1.30
CA SER A 102 -6.23 8.37 0.45
C SER A 102 -7.65 7.81 0.20
N SER A 103 -8.05 6.73 0.87
CA SER A 103 -9.29 5.99 0.51
C SER A 103 -10.16 5.62 1.71
N GLN A 104 -10.26 6.50 2.71
CA GLN A 104 -11.46 6.59 3.55
C GLN A 104 -12.49 7.43 2.81
N SER A 105 -13.11 6.85 1.78
CA SER A 105 -14.41 7.30 1.23
C SER A 105 -15.54 6.76 2.11
N SER A 106 -15.46 7.07 3.40
CA SER A 106 -16.54 6.91 4.36
C SER A 106 -16.56 8.18 5.20
N GLY A 107 -16.85 9.32 4.56
CA GLY A 107 -16.92 10.64 5.16
C GLY A 107 -15.64 11.11 5.85
N CYS A 108 -14.95 12.11 5.28
CA CYS A 108 -13.95 12.83 6.04
C CYS A 108 -14.63 13.57 7.20
N THR A 109 -14.59 12.98 8.38
CA THR A 109 -15.11 13.55 9.62
C THR A 109 -14.03 13.54 10.69
N ASP A 110 -14.15 14.47 11.62
CA ASP A 110 -13.43 14.37 12.88
C ASP A 110 -14.07 13.27 13.72
N ALA A 111 -13.25 12.47 14.39
CA ALA A 111 -13.69 11.45 15.34
C ALA A 111 -14.04 12.05 16.70
N HIS A 112 -13.49 13.23 17.03
CA HIS A 112 -13.78 13.96 18.26
C HIS A 112 -14.58 15.23 17.99
N VAL A 113 -15.60 15.51 18.81
CA VAL A 113 -16.48 16.68 18.64
C VAL A 113 -15.74 18.01 18.87
N ASP A 114 -14.82 18.04 19.83
CA ASP A 114 -14.05 19.25 20.19
C ASP A 114 -12.84 19.54 19.30
N CYS A 115 -12.71 18.86 18.15
CA CYS A 115 -11.58 19.08 17.26
C CYS A 115 -11.40 20.56 16.88
N GLN A 116 -12.49 21.31 16.71
CA GLN A 116 -12.42 22.75 16.44
C GLN A 116 -11.64 23.52 17.52
N SER A 117 -11.84 23.20 18.79
CA SER A 117 -11.14 23.78 19.94
C SER A 117 -9.66 23.41 19.94
N TYR A 118 -9.32 22.21 19.45
CA TYR A 118 -7.97 21.65 19.40
C TYR A 118 -7.22 21.93 18.09
N ARG A 119 -7.75 22.75 17.21
CA ARG A 119 -7.12 23.09 15.92
C ARG A 119 -5.66 23.57 16.05
N HIS A 120 -5.36 24.28 17.14
CA HIS A 120 -3.99 24.75 17.43
C HIS A 120 -3.02 23.59 17.71
N LEU A 121 -3.50 22.44 18.21
CA LEU A 121 -2.70 21.24 18.49
C LEU A 121 -2.31 20.45 17.23
N CYS A 122 -2.94 20.69 16.07
CA CYS A 122 -2.67 19.96 14.83
C CYS A 122 -1.18 19.99 14.44
N ASN A 123 -0.46 21.06 14.79
CA ASN A 123 0.93 21.28 14.42
C ASN A 123 1.89 21.27 15.62
N ILE A 124 1.43 20.81 16.79
CA ILE A 124 2.23 20.80 18.03
C ILE A 124 2.73 19.38 18.30
N GLY A 125 4.04 19.16 18.08
CA GLY A 125 4.77 17.95 18.52
C GLY A 125 4.00 16.63 18.39
N ASP A 126 4.01 15.84 19.46
CA ASP A 126 3.33 14.54 19.55
C ASP A 126 1.80 14.66 19.47
N TYR A 127 1.22 15.79 19.91
CA TYR A 127 -0.22 16.03 19.77
C TYR A 127 -0.65 16.03 18.31
N GLY A 128 0.19 16.52 17.39
CA GLY A 128 -0.08 16.49 15.96
C GLY A 128 -0.30 15.07 15.42
N ILE A 129 0.29 14.04 16.04
CA ILE A 129 0.06 12.63 15.69
C ILE A 129 -1.36 12.22 16.10
N VAL A 130 -1.78 12.55 17.33
CA VAL A 130 -3.13 12.26 17.82
C VAL A 130 -4.18 13.01 17.00
N MET A 131 -3.93 14.29 16.70
CA MET A 131 -4.80 15.14 15.91
C MET A 131 -4.95 14.65 14.46
N ARG A 132 -3.89 14.06 13.88
CA ARG A 132 -3.95 13.39 12.58
C ARG A 132 -4.90 12.20 12.53
N THR A 133 -5.15 11.55 13.66
CA THR A 133 -6.07 10.41 13.75
C THR A 133 -7.48 10.87 14.16
N GLN A 134 -7.58 11.74 15.16
CA GLN A 134 -8.86 12.15 15.77
C GLN A 134 -9.53 13.34 15.07
N CYS A 135 -8.75 14.25 14.50
CA CYS A 135 -9.19 15.55 13.98
C CYS A 135 -8.80 15.72 12.51
N ARG A 136 -9.00 14.67 11.72
CA ARG A 136 -8.56 14.58 10.31
C ARG A 136 -9.07 15.74 9.46
N ARG A 137 -10.35 16.09 9.62
CA ARG A 137 -11.00 17.14 8.85
C ARG A 137 -10.52 18.49 9.36
N THR A 138 -10.55 18.70 10.67
CA THR A 138 -10.12 19.97 11.28
C THR A 138 -8.67 20.31 10.95
N CYS A 139 -7.77 19.32 10.96
CA CYS A 139 -6.35 19.49 10.65
C CYS A 139 -6.01 19.41 9.15
N GLY A 140 -7.00 19.19 8.27
CA GLY A 140 -6.80 19.19 6.82
C GLY A 140 -6.14 17.93 6.24
N HIS A 141 -6.19 16.80 6.96
CA HIS A 141 -5.68 15.50 6.51
C HIS A 141 -6.70 14.68 5.69
N CYS A 142 -7.90 15.22 5.46
CA CYS A 142 -8.84 14.74 4.46
C CYS A 142 -9.80 15.88 4.05
N ILE A 143 -10.52 15.67 2.95
CA ILE A 143 -11.52 16.62 2.42
C ILE A 143 -12.90 15.95 2.49
N PRO A 144 -13.92 16.60 3.07
CA PRO A 144 -15.30 16.12 2.96
C PRO A 144 -15.80 16.33 1.53
N TYR A 145 -16.35 15.27 0.91
CA TYR A 145 -17.10 15.40 -0.34
C TYR A 145 -18.41 16.16 -0.12
#